data_AF-A0A6P4ZCW4-F1
#
_entry.id   AF-A0A6P4ZCW4-F1
#
_cell.length_a   1.000
_cell.length_b   1.000
_cell.length_c   1.000
_cell.angle_alpha   90.00
_cell.angle_beta   90.00
_cell.angle_gamma   90.00
#
_symmetry.space_group_name_H-M   'P 1'
#
loop_
_entity.id
_entity.type
_entity.pdbx_description
1 polymer ?
#
loop_
_entity_poly.entity_id
_entity_poly.type
_entity_poly.pdbx_seq_one_letter_code
_entity_poly.pdbx_strand_id
1 'polypeptide(L)'
;MFVAVCQTPIRTKSGSGYHWTEKPLTGSRFMFDVEATSDAIVALSSKEKKPDDMYKIFIGGKKNTESTIHRIKSGILTEAETFNFVSPTEFKMFWITWSLDGTIAVGRENETQPFLEYKDPNPLPIMYMLD
;
A
#
# COMPACT_ATOMS: atom_id res chain seq x y z
N MET A 1 -15.42 -7.60 22.67
CA MET A 1 -15.96 -6.34 22.11
C MET A 1 -15.09 -5.98 20.92
N PHE A 2 -15.57 -6.24 19.70
CA PHE A 2 -14.83 -5.90 18.49
C PHE A 2 -15.26 -4.51 18.05
N VAL A 3 -14.33 -3.55 18.05
CA VAL A 3 -14.55 -2.27 17.38
C VAL A 3 -14.28 -2.54 15.90
N ALA A 4 -15.34 -2.79 15.13
CA ALA A 4 -15.26 -2.67 13.69
C ALA A 4 -15.06 -1.18 13.39
N VAL A 5 -13.82 -0.78 13.14
CA VAL A 5 -13.56 0.55 12.59
C VAL A 5 -14.04 0.49 11.15
N CYS A 6 -15.25 0.96 10.90
CA CYS A 6 -15.76 1.25 9.57
C CYS A 6 -14.92 2.43 9.04
N GLN A 7 -13.68 2.17 8.62
CA GLN A 7 -12.93 3.13 7.83
C GLN A 7 -13.53 3.05 6.43
N THR A 8 -14.25 4.11 6.03
CA THR A 8 -14.49 4.33 4.61
C THR A 8 -13.14 4.28 3.90
N PRO A 9 -12.98 3.45 2.85
CA PRO A 9 -11.75 3.39 2.09
C PRO A 9 -11.36 4.81 1.66
N ILE A 10 -10.07 5.15 1.80
CA ILE A 10 -9.61 6.42 1.26
C ILE A 10 -9.77 6.36 -0.25
N ARG A 11 -10.42 7.37 -0.82
CA ARG A 11 -10.66 7.48 -2.26
C ARG A 11 -9.69 8.48 -2.84
N THR A 12 -8.67 7.98 -3.52
CA THR A 12 -7.68 8.81 -4.19
C THR A 12 -7.87 8.73 -5.69
N LYS A 13 -8.01 9.90 -6.32
CA LYS A 13 -7.92 10.05 -7.79
C LYS A 13 -6.48 10.39 -8.14
N SER A 14 -5.96 9.79 -9.21
CA SER A 14 -4.65 10.13 -9.78
C SER A 14 -4.43 11.65 -9.82
N GLY A 15 -3.50 12.14 -9.00
CA GLY A 15 -3.09 13.54 -8.90
C GLY A 15 -1.63 13.65 -8.45
N SER A 16 -0.98 14.79 -8.71
CA SER A 16 0.40 15.02 -8.30
C SER A 16 0.47 15.40 -6.80
N GLY A 17 0.85 14.47 -5.93
CA GLY A 17 1.09 14.73 -4.50
C GLY A 17 0.95 13.46 -3.65
N TYR A 18 1.54 13.47 -2.45
CA TYR A 18 1.27 12.47 -1.41
C TYR A 18 0.28 13.06 -0.40
N HIS A 19 -0.74 12.31 -0.01
CA HIS A 19 -1.59 12.66 1.12
C HIS A 19 -1.09 11.94 2.38
N TRP A 20 -0.92 12.68 3.47
CA TRP A 20 -0.42 12.12 4.73
C TRP A 20 -1.60 11.82 5.65
N THR A 21 -1.66 10.60 6.21
CA THR A 21 -2.60 10.35 7.29
C THR A 21 -2.19 11.16 8.54
N GLU A 22 -3.03 12.07 8.99
CA GLU A 22 -2.77 12.91 10.18
C GLU A 22 -2.72 12.11 11.49
N LYS A 23 -3.25 10.88 11.51
CA LYS A 23 -3.32 10.02 12.69
C LYS A 23 -2.48 8.75 12.49
N PRO A 24 -1.79 8.28 13.54
CA PRO A 24 -1.13 6.98 13.51
C PRO A 24 -2.12 5.85 13.19
N LEU A 25 -1.64 4.83 12.50
CA LEU A 25 -2.42 3.64 12.18
C LEU A 25 -2.72 2.87 13.47
N THR A 26 -3.99 2.53 13.69
CA THR A 26 -4.45 1.79 14.89
C THR A 26 -4.54 0.28 14.69
N GLY A 27 -4.08 -0.23 13.55
CA GLY A 27 -4.10 -1.64 13.19
C GLY A 27 -2.98 -2.03 12.24
N SER A 28 -3.01 -3.27 11.76
CA SER A 28 -2.04 -3.88 10.85
C SER A 28 -2.58 -4.11 9.43
N ARG A 29 -3.71 -3.48 9.11
CA ARG A 29 -4.38 -3.58 7.82
C ARG A 29 -4.92 -2.22 7.42
N PHE A 30 -4.78 -1.93 6.14
CA PHE A 30 -5.34 -0.77 5.49
C PHE A 30 -6.11 -1.17 4.24
N MET A 31 -7.20 -0.47 3.94
CA MET A 31 -8.03 -0.66 2.75
C MET A 31 -8.28 0.68 2.07
N PHE A 32 -8.21 0.69 0.75
CA PHE A 32 -8.38 1.90 -0.05
C PHE A 32 -8.97 1.59 -1.41
N ASP A 33 -9.64 2.60 -1.98
CA ASP A 33 -10.21 2.59 -3.30
C ASP A 33 -9.39 3.53 -4.19
N VAL A 34 -8.94 3.05 -5.35
CA VAL A 34 -8.18 3.88 -6.29
C VAL A 34 -8.79 3.86 -7.69
N GLU A 35 -8.91 5.04 -8.29
CA GLU A 35 -9.22 5.26 -9.69
C GLU A 35 -8.00 5.94 -10.33
N ALA A 36 -7.25 5.19 -11.14
CA ALA A 36 -5.98 5.63 -11.71
C ALA A 36 -5.74 5.03 -13.10
N THR A 37 -5.11 5.82 -13.98
CA THR A 37 -4.79 5.41 -15.35
C THR A 37 -3.56 4.53 -15.44
N SER A 38 -2.58 4.77 -14.55
CA SER A 38 -1.28 4.10 -14.58
C SER A 38 -1.07 3.34 -13.29
N ASP A 39 -0.86 4.04 -12.17
CA ASP A 39 -0.38 3.45 -10.93
C ASP A 39 -1.04 4.05 -9.68
N ALA A 40 -1.05 3.26 -8.63
CA ALA A 40 -1.34 3.67 -7.26
C ALA A 40 -0.08 3.47 -6.41
N ILE A 41 0.25 4.44 -5.56
CA ILE A 41 1.46 4.41 -4.73
C ILE A 41 1.05 4.59 -3.28
N VAL A 42 1.37 3.62 -2.43
CA VAL A 42 1.18 3.70 -0.98
C VAL A 42 2.53 3.65 -0.30
N ALA A 43 2.79 4.52 0.68
CA ALA A 43 4.02 4.47 1.46
C ALA A 43 3.73 4.14 2.94
N LEU A 44 4.53 3.25 3.53
CA LEU A 44 4.43 2.85 4.93
C LEU A 44 5.69 3.29 5.68
N SER A 45 5.51 4.05 6.76
CA SER A 45 6.59 4.75 7.45
C SER A 45 6.52 4.58 8.97
N SER A 46 7.69 4.65 9.61
CA SER A 46 7.82 4.72 11.06
C SER A 46 7.63 6.14 11.62
N LYS A 47 7.62 7.17 10.76
CA LYS A 47 7.55 8.60 11.13
C LYS A 47 6.49 9.33 10.31
N GLU A 48 5.82 10.30 10.94
CA GLU A 48 4.79 11.14 10.32
C GLU A 48 5.34 12.05 9.22
N LYS A 49 6.60 12.50 9.32
CA LYS A 49 7.18 13.47 8.37
C LYS A 49 8.63 13.15 8.06
N LYS A 50 8.99 13.26 6.78
CA LYS A 50 10.35 13.10 6.23
C LYS A 50 11.11 11.86 6.76
N PRO A 51 10.55 10.64 6.61
CA PRO A 51 11.27 9.45 7.00
C PRO A 51 12.49 9.23 6.10
N ASP A 52 13.63 8.91 6.71
CA ASP A 52 14.87 8.59 5.99
C ASP A 52 14.78 7.22 5.29
N ASP A 53 13.85 6.37 5.73
CA ASP A 53 13.58 5.04 5.19
C ASP A 53 12.09 4.70 5.37
N MET A 54 11.51 4.06 4.37
CA MET A 54 10.09 3.68 4.34
C MET A 54 9.87 2.62 3.27
N TYR A 55 8.78 1.88 3.38
CA TYR A 55 8.29 1.04 2.28
C TYR A 55 7.47 1.89 1.32
N LYS A 56 7.59 1.62 0.02
CA LYS A 56 6.72 2.13 -1.04
C LYS A 56 6.16 0.96 -1.82
N ILE A 57 4.85 0.89 -1.90
CA ILE A 57 4.11 -0.13 -2.61
C ILE A 57 3.57 0.52 -3.87
N PHE A 58 3.92 -0.01 -5.02
CA PHE A 58 3.40 0.42 -6.31
C PHE A 58 2.43 -0.65 -6.80
N ILE A 59 1.21 -0.25 -7.18
CA ILE A 59 0.22 -1.13 -7.80
C ILE A 59 -0.07 -0.59 -9.20
N GLY A 60 0.10 -1.41 -10.22
CA GLY A 60 -0.07 -0.96 -11.61
C GLY A 60 1.11 -0.11 -12.14
N GLY A 61 2.30 -0.23 -11.56
CA GLY A 61 3.53 0.24 -12.19
C GLY A 61 3.70 -0.24 -13.64
N LYS A 62 4.63 0.40 -14.35
CA LYS A 62 4.95 0.12 -15.76
C LYS A 62 3.70 0.11 -16.68
N LYS A 63 2.89 1.16 -16.63
CA LYS A 63 1.64 1.29 -17.40
C LYS A 63 0.62 0.19 -17.05
N ASN A 64 0.39 -0.01 -15.76
CA ASN A 64 -0.61 -0.95 -15.24
C ASN A 64 -0.32 -2.42 -15.59
N THR A 65 0.94 -2.82 -15.50
CA THR A 65 1.40 -4.18 -15.80
C THR A 65 2.16 -4.85 -14.66
N GLU A 66 2.60 -4.08 -13.66
CA GLU A 66 3.46 -4.60 -12.58
C GLU A 66 3.10 -3.98 -11.23
N SER A 67 3.31 -4.72 -10.15
CA SER A 67 3.24 -4.20 -8.79
C SER A 67 4.51 -4.55 -8.04
N THR A 68 4.98 -3.65 -7.19
CA THR A 68 6.26 -3.80 -6.49
C THR A 68 6.19 -3.32 -5.04
N ILE A 69 7.00 -3.94 -4.18
CA ILE A 69 7.31 -3.40 -2.85
C ILE A 69 8.77 -2.92 -2.88
N HIS A 70 8.97 -1.64 -2.63
CA HIS A 70 10.28 -1.01 -2.54
C HIS A 70 10.55 -0.61 -1.09
N ARG A 71 11.81 -0.61 -0.70
CA ARG A 71 12.30 0.11 0.48
C ARG A 71 13.25 1.19 0.02
N ILE A 72 13.07 2.42 0.50
CA ILE A 72 13.83 3.57 -0.01
C ILE A 72 15.34 3.35 0.05
N LYS A 73 15.85 2.73 1.11
CA LYS A 73 17.29 2.45 1.25
C LYS A 73 17.77 1.18 0.55
N SER A 74 16.88 0.29 0.13
CA SER A 74 17.24 -1.05 -0.37
C SER A 74 16.81 -1.30 -1.82
N GLY A 75 15.99 -0.43 -2.41
CA GLY A 75 15.44 -0.60 -3.75
C GLY A 75 14.23 -1.54 -3.77
N ILE A 76 14.06 -2.27 -4.88
CA ILE A 76 12.96 -3.23 -5.09
C ILE A 76 13.20 -4.47 -4.23
N LEU A 77 12.21 -4.85 -3.42
CA LEU A 77 12.25 -6.03 -2.55
C LEU A 77 11.53 -7.22 -3.16
N THR A 78 10.42 -6.96 -3.86
CA THR A 78 9.63 -7.97 -4.59
C THR A 78 8.82 -7.30 -5.69
N GLU A 79 8.44 -8.09 -6.70
CA GLU A 79 7.63 -7.67 -7.85
C GLU A 79 6.66 -8.78 -8.27
N ALA A 80 5.54 -8.39 -8.88
CA ALA A 80 4.56 -9.30 -9.47
C ALA A 80 3.94 -8.68 -10.72
N GLU A 81 3.62 -9.52 -11.70
CA GLU A 81 2.85 -9.11 -12.88
C GLU A 81 1.39 -8.86 -12.51
N THR A 82 0.88 -7.66 -12.80
CA THR A 82 -0.46 -7.21 -12.40
C THR A 82 -1.12 -6.41 -13.51
N PHE A 83 -1.55 -7.09 -14.56
CA PHE A 83 -2.16 -6.47 -15.74
C PHE A 83 -3.56 -5.91 -15.43
N ASN A 84 -3.74 -4.60 -15.69
CA ASN A 84 -5.02 -3.90 -15.55
C ASN A 84 -5.60 -3.93 -14.12
N PHE A 85 -4.75 -3.82 -13.11
CA PHE A 85 -5.18 -3.83 -11.71
C PHE A 85 -5.84 -2.51 -11.30
N VAL A 86 -5.38 -1.37 -11.80
CA VAL A 86 -6.07 -0.07 -11.63
C VAL A 86 -6.93 0.27 -12.85
N SER A 87 -7.88 1.20 -12.72
CA SER A 87 -8.74 1.64 -13.82
C SER A 87 -8.96 3.15 -13.81
N PRO A 88 -8.96 3.83 -14.98
CA PRO A 88 -9.27 5.26 -15.07
C PRO A 88 -10.76 5.57 -14.94
N THR A 89 -11.64 4.57 -15.00
CA THR A 89 -13.10 4.76 -15.01
C THR A 89 -13.83 4.03 -13.89
N GLU A 90 -13.11 3.22 -13.12
CA GLU A 90 -13.67 2.43 -12.03
C GLU A 90 -12.75 2.48 -10.82
N PHE A 91 -13.32 2.69 -9.63
CA PHE A 91 -12.60 2.48 -8.39
C PHE A 91 -12.30 0.99 -8.23
N LYS A 92 -11.03 0.68 -7.98
CA LYS A 92 -10.53 -0.65 -7.64
C LYS A 92 -10.08 -0.64 -6.18
N MET A 93 -10.56 -1.61 -5.41
CA MET A 93 -10.26 -1.68 -3.98
C MET A 93 -9.13 -2.68 -3.71
N PHE A 94 -8.21 -2.26 -2.86
CA PHE A 94 -7.07 -3.06 -2.42
C PHE A 94 -6.96 -3.06 -0.90
N TRP A 95 -6.27 -4.07 -0.38
CA TRP A 95 -5.83 -4.11 1.00
C TRP A 95 -4.31 -4.25 1.07
N ILE A 96 -3.73 -3.64 2.09
CA ILE A 96 -2.34 -3.79 2.49
C ILE A 96 -2.33 -4.25 3.94
N THR A 97 -1.51 -5.24 4.26
CA THR A 97 -1.27 -5.69 5.63
C THR A 97 0.21 -5.65 5.94
N TRP A 98 0.52 -5.47 7.23
CA TRP A 98 1.87 -5.57 7.75
C TRP A 98 1.88 -6.30 9.09
N SER A 99 2.94 -7.04 9.35
CA SER A 99 3.04 -7.96 10.48
C SER A 99 4.26 -7.65 11.35
N LEU A 100 4.20 -8.00 12.63
CA LEU A 100 5.34 -7.87 13.55
C LEU A 100 6.54 -8.72 13.11
N ASP A 101 6.31 -9.78 12.34
CA ASP A 101 7.38 -10.61 11.79
C ASP A 101 8.01 -10.04 10.51
N GLY A 102 7.63 -8.83 10.11
CA GLY A 102 8.15 -8.13 8.95
C GLY A 102 7.47 -8.45 7.62
N THR A 103 6.40 -9.25 7.63
CA THR A 103 5.63 -9.55 6.42
C THR A 103 4.79 -8.35 6.01
N ILE A 104 4.90 -7.94 4.74
CA ILE A 104 4.05 -6.97 4.07
C ILE A 104 3.36 -7.69 2.92
N ALA A 105 2.04 -7.61 2.86
CA ALA A 105 1.25 -8.28 1.84
C ALA A 105 0.18 -7.35 1.26
N VAL A 106 -0.06 -7.48 -0.04
CA VAL A 106 -1.00 -6.67 -0.83
C VAL A 106 -1.97 -7.60 -1.56
N GLY A 107 -3.25 -7.29 -1.51
CA GLY A 107 -4.28 -8.06 -2.20
C GLY A 107 -5.45 -7.20 -2.67
N ARG A 108 -6.34 -7.82 -3.45
CA ARG A 108 -7.56 -7.20 -3.98
C ARG A 108 -8.72 -7.41 -3.02
N GLU A 109 -9.71 -6.53 -3.11
CA GLU A 109 -10.99 -6.75 -2.43
C GLU A 109 -11.57 -8.13 -2.75
N ASN A 110 -12.18 -8.76 -1.75
CA ASN A 110 -12.77 -10.10 -1.81
C ASN A 110 -11.77 -11.25 -2.09
N GLU A 111 -10.47 -10.96 -2.16
CA GLU A 111 -9.42 -11.98 -2.25
C GLU A 111 -8.70 -12.11 -0.90
N THR A 112 -8.53 -13.35 -0.44
CA THR A 112 -7.76 -13.67 0.76
C THR A 112 -6.28 -13.85 0.46
N GLN A 113 -5.95 -14.33 -0.73
CA GLN A 113 -4.57 -14.55 -1.17
C GLN A 113 -3.97 -13.22 -1.65
N PRO A 114 -2.82 -12.78 -1.09
CA PRO A 114 -2.10 -11.65 -1.64
C PRO A 114 -1.56 -11.97 -3.04
N PHE A 115 -1.57 -10.96 -3.92
CA PHE A 115 -0.87 -11.04 -5.21
C PHE A 115 0.60 -10.58 -5.10
N LEU A 116 0.96 -9.90 -4.02
CA LEU A 116 2.30 -9.40 -3.76
C LEU A 116 2.61 -9.52 -2.26
N GLU A 117 3.70 -10.19 -1.92
CA GLU A 117 4.11 -10.41 -0.54
C GLU A 117 5.63 -10.38 -0.41
N TYR A 118 6.11 -9.81 0.70
CA TYR A 118 7.52 -9.83 1.07
C TYR A 118 7.69 -9.88 2.58
N LYS A 119 8.66 -10.67 3.06
CA LYS A 119 9.06 -10.70 4.46
C LYS A 119 10.44 -10.05 4.61
N ASP A 120 10.47 -8.85 5.20
CA ASP A 120 11.72 -8.15 5.45
C ASP A 120 12.45 -8.80 6.64
N PRO A 121 13.69 -9.31 6.46
CA PRO A 121 14.47 -9.88 7.56
C PRO A 121 14.89 -8.83 8.60
N ASN A 122 14.80 -7.54 8.28
CA ASN A 122 15.09 -6.42 9.17
C ASN A 122 13.98 -5.34 9.04
N PRO A 123 12.78 -5.61 9.57
CA PRO A 123 11.60 -4.81 9.28
C PRO A 123 11.64 -3.42 9.94
N LEU A 124 11.12 -2.42 9.22
CA LEU A 124 10.85 -1.11 9.81
C LEU A 124 9.57 -1.16 10.65
N PRO A 125 9.51 -0.47 11.80
CA PRO A 125 8.25 -0.21 12.48
C PRO A 125 7.30 0.58 11.56
N ILE A 126 6.04 0.16 11.44
CA ILE A 126 5.03 0.87 10.64
C ILE A 126 4.04 1.53 11.58
N MET A 127 3.99 2.86 11.54
CA MET A 127 3.14 3.69 12.41
C MET A 127 2.27 4.67 11.60
N TYR A 128 2.70 5.03 10.39
CA TYR A 128 2.05 6.00 9.53
C TYR A 128 2.00 5.48 8.09
N MET A 129 1.02 5.95 7.33
CA MET A 129 0.88 5.62 5.91
C MET A 129 0.61 6.87 5.08
N LEU A 130 0.97 6.81 3.81
CA LEU A 130 0.70 7.82 2.80
C LEU A 130 0.05 7.17 1.58
N ASP A 131 -0.88 7.88 0.94
CA ASP A 131 -1.59 7.47 -0.28
C ASP A 131 -1.73 8.61 -1.31
#